data_AF-A0A0R3WX80-F1
#
_entry.id   AF-A0A0R3WX80-F1
#
_cell.length_a   1.000
_cell.length_b   1.000
_cell.length_c   1.000
_cell.angle_alpha   90.00
_cell.angle_beta   90.00
_cell.angle_gamma   90.00
#
_symmetry.space_group_name_H-M   'P 1'
#
loop_
_entity.id
_entity.type
_entity.pdbx_description
1 polymer ?
#
loop_
_entity_poly.entity_id
_entity_poly.type
_entity_poly.pdbx_seq_one_letter_code
_entity_poly.pdbx_strand_id
1 'polypeptide(L)'
;MSGFSDLGLCDSLTKCCHSLGWKNPLPIQVSSIPPALKGSDIIGTSETGSGKTAAFLLPIFQHWLNSGRPKGYALILAPTRELALQITETANMIMNNFIDQDGKINNPLNVFQLVGGVSAADQAVALAWCQHHFVVATPGRLAEHIRQSSGFALHHLSTIKHLVLDEVDRMLSLEFADDLDLLLNLYERPLSCGSKDKGATFLEK
;
A
#
# COMPACT_ATOMS: atom_id res chain seq x y z
N MET A 1 -22.10 -16.89 -6.40
CA MET A 1 -20.81 -16.23 -6.69
C MET A 1 -20.69 -15.08 -5.72
N SER A 2 -19.58 -15.01 -4.96
CA SER A 2 -19.36 -13.91 -4.01
C SER A 2 -18.87 -12.67 -4.77
N GLY A 3 -19.58 -11.55 -4.66
CA GLY A 3 -19.19 -10.27 -5.25
C GLY A 3 -18.22 -9.48 -4.36
N PHE A 4 -17.74 -8.33 -4.83
CA PHE A 4 -16.90 -7.43 -4.02
C PHE A 4 -17.61 -6.89 -2.77
N SER A 5 -18.95 -6.75 -2.81
CA SER A 5 -19.77 -6.38 -1.65
C SER A 5 -19.65 -7.39 -0.51
N ASP A 6 -19.47 -8.68 -0.84
CA ASP A 6 -19.43 -9.76 0.15
C ASP A 6 -18.08 -9.82 0.89
N LEU A 7 -17.09 -9.05 0.43
CA LEU A 7 -15.77 -8.96 1.05
C LEU A 7 -15.71 -7.95 2.21
N GLY A 8 -16.80 -7.24 2.49
CA GLY A 8 -16.86 -6.21 3.54
C GLY A 8 -16.34 -4.83 3.10
N LEU A 9 -16.21 -4.61 1.79
CA LEU A 9 -15.87 -3.30 1.24
C LEU A 9 -17.07 -2.34 1.30
N CYS A 10 -16.81 -1.03 1.31
CA CYS A 10 -17.87 -0.03 1.29
C CYS A 10 -18.39 0.13 -0.13
N ASP A 11 -19.64 0.56 -0.26
CA ASP A 11 -20.32 0.67 -1.55
C ASP A 11 -19.55 1.47 -2.60
N SER A 12 -18.88 2.55 -2.18
CA SER A 12 -18.05 3.37 -3.08
C SER A 12 -16.90 2.57 -3.68
N LEU A 13 -16.16 1.79 -2.88
CA LEU A 13 -15.07 0.96 -3.38
C LEU A 13 -15.57 -0.22 -4.23
N THR A 14 -16.71 -0.80 -3.87
CA THR A 14 -17.36 -1.84 -4.69
C THR A 14 -17.79 -1.30 -6.05
N LYS A 15 -18.35 -0.07 -6.10
CA LYS A 15 -18.70 0.61 -7.35
C LYS A 15 -17.45 0.91 -8.19
N CYS A 16 -16.33 1.32 -7.59
CA CYS A 16 -15.05 1.47 -8.31
C CYS A 16 -14.64 0.18 -8.99
N CYS A 17 -14.70 -0.95 -8.28
CA CYS A 17 -14.33 -2.25 -8.85
C CYS A 17 -15.21 -2.56 -10.08
N HIS A 18 -16.52 -2.33 -9.99
CA HIS A 18 -17.42 -2.55 -11.12
C HIS A 18 -17.20 -1.57 -12.28
N SER A 19 -16.92 -0.29 -12.03
CA SER A 19 -16.65 0.70 -13.10
C SER A 19 -15.37 0.39 -13.85
N LEU A 20 -14.39 -0.22 -13.17
CA LEU A 20 -13.16 -0.75 -13.76
C LEU A 20 -13.37 -2.08 -14.50
N GLY A 21 -14.60 -2.61 -14.54
CA GLY A 21 -14.92 -3.88 -15.19
C GLY A 21 -14.58 -5.12 -14.36
N TRP A 22 -14.22 -4.98 -13.09
CA TRP A 22 -13.92 -6.12 -12.20
C TRP A 22 -15.24 -6.73 -11.70
N LYS A 23 -15.75 -7.69 -12.47
CA LYS A 23 -17.06 -8.32 -12.21
C LYS A 23 -17.09 -9.17 -10.94
N ASN A 24 -16.02 -9.94 -10.70
CA ASN A 24 -15.92 -10.84 -9.55
C ASN A 24 -14.53 -10.71 -8.93
N PRO A 25 -14.41 -10.80 -7.59
CA PRO A 25 -13.13 -10.80 -6.93
C PRO A 25 -12.32 -12.06 -7.28
N LEU A 26 -11.03 -11.87 -7.47
CA LEU A 26 -10.09 -12.96 -7.75
C LEU A 26 -9.80 -13.78 -6.47
N PRO A 27 -9.33 -15.04 -6.61
CA PRO A 27 -9.12 -15.91 -5.46
C PRO A 27 -8.32 -15.25 -4.34
N ILE A 28 -7.18 -14.61 -4.64
CA ILE A 28 -6.35 -13.96 -3.62
C ILE A 28 -7.10 -12.86 -2.87
N GLN A 29 -7.92 -12.08 -3.58
CA GLN A 29 -8.74 -10.99 -3.02
C GLN A 29 -9.82 -11.52 -2.07
N VAL A 30 -10.49 -12.62 -2.43
CA VAL A 30 -11.48 -13.27 -1.57
C VAL A 30 -10.86 -13.74 -0.25
N SER A 31 -9.64 -14.27 -0.30
CA SER A 31 -8.94 -14.76 0.89
C SER A 31 -8.29 -13.67 1.72
N SER A 32 -7.81 -12.57 1.11
CA SER A 32 -6.99 -11.57 1.81
C SER A 32 -7.76 -10.33 2.25
N ILE A 33 -8.79 -9.89 1.52
CA ILE A 33 -9.49 -8.65 1.84
C ILE A 33 -10.21 -8.73 3.20
N PRO A 34 -11.03 -9.77 3.50
CA PRO A 34 -11.71 -9.85 4.79
C PRO A 34 -10.78 -9.86 6.02
N PRO A 35 -9.67 -10.63 6.07
CA PRO A 35 -8.74 -10.54 7.20
C PRO A 35 -7.96 -9.22 7.21
N ALA A 36 -7.61 -8.64 6.07
CA ALA A 36 -6.93 -7.35 6.01
C ALA A 36 -7.79 -6.23 6.62
N LEU A 37 -9.10 -6.22 6.32
CA LEU A 37 -10.08 -5.31 6.91
C LEU A 37 -10.25 -5.46 8.43
N LYS A 38 -9.85 -6.61 8.99
CA LYS A 38 -9.84 -6.85 10.45
C LYS A 38 -8.52 -6.43 11.10
N GLY A 39 -7.57 -5.90 10.32
CA GLY A 39 -6.23 -5.52 10.77
C GLY A 39 -5.31 -6.72 11.00
N SER A 40 -5.57 -7.88 10.39
CA SER A 40 -4.64 -9.01 10.45
C SER A 40 -3.46 -8.80 9.51
N ASP A 41 -2.27 -9.20 9.94
CA ASP A 41 -1.10 -9.31 9.05
C ASP A 41 -1.30 -10.49 8.11
N ILE A 42 -0.85 -10.34 6.86
CA ILE A 42 -1.09 -11.33 5.80
C ILE A 42 0.21 -11.64 5.09
N ILE A 43 0.46 -12.93 4.92
CA ILE A 43 1.46 -13.44 3.98
C ILE A 43 0.69 -14.15 2.87
N GLY A 44 0.76 -13.59 1.66
CA GLY A 44 0.05 -14.13 0.50
C GLY A 44 1.03 -14.58 -0.58
N THR A 45 0.93 -15.84 -0.98
CA THR A 45 1.67 -16.38 -2.13
C THR A 45 0.73 -16.53 -3.32
N SER A 46 1.05 -15.89 -4.43
CA SER A 46 0.33 -16.07 -5.69
C SER A 46 1.14 -15.57 -6.89
N GLU A 47 0.78 -16.01 -8.09
CA GLU A 47 1.45 -15.61 -9.33
C GLU A 47 1.15 -14.16 -9.74
N THR A 48 1.98 -13.56 -10.60
CA THR A 48 1.70 -12.26 -11.22
C THR A 48 0.39 -12.32 -12.02
N GLY A 49 -0.39 -11.23 -12.03
CA GLY A 49 -1.71 -11.20 -12.68
C GLY A 49 -2.86 -11.80 -11.87
N SER A 50 -2.60 -12.37 -10.69
CA SER A 50 -3.64 -12.90 -9.78
C SER A 50 -4.49 -11.85 -9.06
N GLY A 51 -4.21 -10.55 -9.26
CA GLY A 51 -4.95 -9.45 -8.63
C GLY A 51 -4.44 -9.02 -7.25
N LYS A 52 -3.20 -9.38 -6.89
CA LYS A 52 -2.52 -9.02 -5.62
C LYS A 52 -2.58 -7.53 -5.30
N THR A 53 -2.33 -6.68 -6.28
CA THR A 53 -2.29 -5.23 -6.09
C THR A 53 -3.61 -4.69 -5.54
N ALA A 54 -4.74 -5.04 -6.15
CA ALA A 54 -6.05 -4.67 -5.61
C ALA A 54 -6.35 -5.37 -4.26
N ALA A 55 -5.81 -6.56 -4.04
CA ALA A 55 -6.02 -7.34 -2.82
C ALA A 55 -5.45 -6.65 -1.57
N PHE A 56 -4.34 -5.90 -1.68
CA PHE A 56 -3.83 -5.07 -0.59
C PHE A 56 -4.29 -3.61 -0.66
N LEU A 57 -4.49 -3.04 -1.85
CA LEU A 57 -4.91 -1.63 -1.98
C LEU A 57 -6.32 -1.38 -1.45
N LEU A 58 -7.29 -2.24 -1.77
CA LEU A 58 -8.69 -2.06 -1.37
C LEU A 58 -8.88 -1.98 0.16
N PRO A 59 -8.32 -2.88 0.98
CA PRO A 59 -8.43 -2.74 2.44
C PRO A 59 -7.66 -1.53 2.98
N ILE A 60 -6.51 -1.16 2.41
CA ILE A 60 -5.78 0.05 2.81
C ILE A 60 -6.62 1.31 2.52
N PHE A 61 -7.27 1.40 1.35
CA PHE A 61 -8.16 2.50 1.01
C PHE A 61 -9.35 2.59 1.96
N GLN A 62 -9.98 1.47 2.30
CA GLN A 62 -11.07 1.43 3.27
C GLN A 62 -10.63 2.05 4.60
N HIS A 63 -9.52 1.58 5.18
CA HIS A 63 -9.04 2.11 6.46
C HIS A 63 -8.63 3.57 6.37
N TRP A 64 -7.98 3.97 5.28
CA TRP A 64 -7.59 5.34 5.03
C TRP A 64 -8.80 6.29 4.94
N LEU A 65 -9.84 5.89 4.22
CA LEU A 65 -11.12 6.62 4.13
C LEU A 65 -11.78 6.72 5.51
N ASN A 66 -11.84 5.62 6.27
CA ASN A 66 -12.43 5.58 7.61
C ASN A 66 -11.63 6.40 8.64
N SER A 67 -10.34 6.60 8.42
CA SER A 67 -9.45 7.38 9.29
C SER A 67 -9.48 8.89 8.99
N GLY A 68 -10.35 9.35 8.09
CA GLY A 68 -10.40 10.77 7.71
C GLY A 68 -9.30 11.19 6.74
N ARG A 69 -8.78 10.24 5.94
CA ARG A 69 -7.79 10.47 4.87
C ARG A 69 -6.48 11.14 5.35
N PRO A 70 -5.82 10.60 6.38
CA PRO A 70 -4.57 11.16 6.89
C PRO A 70 -3.44 11.08 5.85
N LYS A 71 -2.45 11.96 6.01
CA LYS A 71 -1.18 11.95 5.26
C LYS A 71 -0.27 10.84 5.78
N GLY A 72 0.65 10.37 4.95
CA GLY A 72 1.68 9.39 5.33
C GLY A 72 1.09 8.12 5.95
N TYR A 73 0.11 7.51 5.30
CA TYR A 73 -0.69 6.41 5.85
C TYR A 73 -0.21 5.02 5.43
N ALA A 74 0.34 4.88 4.23
CA ALA A 74 0.77 3.59 3.70
C ALA A 74 2.11 3.69 2.98
N LEU A 75 2.97 2.69 3.21
CA LEU A 75 4.23 2.46 2.51
C LEU A 75 4.15 1.13 1.78
N ILE A 76 4.40 1.15 0.47
CA ILE A 76 4.42 -0.04 -0.37
C ILE A 76 5.81 -0.14 -1.00
N LEU A 77 6.51 -1.24 -0.73
CA LEU A 77 7.81 -1.53 -1.31
C LEU A 77 7.66 -2.52 -2.47
N ALA A 78 8.31 -2.21 -3.58
CA ALA A 78 8.41 -3.08 -4.75
C ALA A 78 9.87 -3.17 -5.21
N PRO A 79 10.32 -4.31 -5.77
CA PRO A 79 11.74 -4.52 -6.08
C PRO A 79 12.23 -3.69 -7.27
N THR A 80 11.34 -3.28 -8.17
CA THR A 80 11.72 -2.53 -9.38
C THR A 80 10.89 -1.26 -9.57
N ARG A 81 11.40 -0.36 -10.42
CA ARG A 81 10.73 0.90 -10.76
C ARG A 81 9.42 0.66 -11.49
N GLU A 82 9.41 -0.33 -12.37
CA GLU A 82 8.28 -0.70 -13.22
C GLU A 82 7.14 -1.23 -12.36
N LEU A 83 7.43 -2.09 -11.38
CA LEU A 83 6.43 -2.59 -10.45
C LEU A 83 5.89 -1.48 -9.55
N ALA A 84 6.77 -0.60 -9.04
CA ALA A 84 6.35 0.58 -8.29
C ALA A 84 5.42 1.49 -9.13
N LEU A 85 5.69 1.65 -10.43
CA LEU A 85 4.83 2.41 -11.33
C LEU A 85 3.46 1.74 -11.51
N GLN A 86 3.43 0.43 -11.77
CA GLN A 86 2.19 -0.33 -11.93
C GLN A 86 1.29 -0.27 -10.68
N ILE A 87 1.89 -0.35 -9.49
CA ILE A 87 1.16 -0.20 -8.22
C ILE A 87 0.57 1.21 -8.11
N THR A 88 1.37 2.23 -8.42
CA THR A 88 0.96 3.64 -8.39
C THR A 88 -0.19 3.91 -9.38
N GLU A 89 -0.07 3.42 -10.61
CA GLU A 89 -1.11 3.53 -11.64
C GLU A 89 -2.39 2.81 -11.21
N THR A 90 -2.28 1.61 -10.64
CA THR A 90 -3.45 0.86 -10.13
C THR A 90 -4.14 1.62 -9.00
N ALA A 91 -3.38 2.18 -8.06
CA ALA A 91 -3.91 2.96 -6.96
C ALA A 91 -4.66 4.22 -7.45
N ASN A 92 -4.05 4.97 -8.37
CA ASN A 92 -4.67 6.14 -8.99
C ASN A 92 -5.89 5.75 -9.83
N MET A 93 -5.83 4.64 -10.58
CA MET A 93 -6.95 4.14 -11.37
C MET A 93 -8.18 3.85 -10.50
N ILE A 94 -8.00 3.17 -9.37
CA ILE A 94 -9.08 2.90 -8.41
C ILE A 94 -9.65 4.20 -7.87
N MET A 95 -8.80 5.13 -7.41
CA MET A 95 -9.25 6.35 -6.74
C MET A 95 -9.78 7.44 -7.69
N ASN A 96 -9.35 7.46 -8.96
CA ASN A 96 -9.95 8.31 -9.99
C ASN A 96 -11.39 7.90 -10.33
N ASN A 97 -11.75 6.64 -10.08
CA ASN A 97 -13.10 6.12 -10.24
C ASN A 97 -13.89 6.16 -8.92
N PHE A 98 -13.33 6.75 -7.86
CA PHE A 98 -14.00 6.85 -6.57
C PHE A 98 -15.07 7.92 -6.57
N ILE A 99 -16.30 7.50 -6.26
CA ILE A 99 -17.45 8.37 -6.08
C ILE A 99 -17.77 8.42 -4.58
N ASP A 100 -17.70 9.61 -4.01
CA ASP A 100 -18.03 9.81 -2.60
C ASP A 100 -19.55 9.70 -2.34
N GLN A 101 -19.93 9.83 -1.07
CA GLN A 101 -21.32 9.73 -0.61
C GLN A 101 -22.25 10.74 -1.31
N ASP A 102 -21.70 11.88 -1.74
CA ASP A 102 -22.42 12.98 -2.39
C ASP A 102 -22.49 12.81 -3.92
N GLY A 103 -22.02 11.69 -4.45
CA GLY A 103 -22.04 11.40 -5.88
C GLY A 103 -20.96 12.14 -6.67
N LYS A 104 -19.97 12.74 -6.01
CA LYS A 104 -18.89 13.48 -6.68
C LYS A 104 -17.67 12.59 -6.89
N ILE A 105 -17.10 12.69 -8.10
CA ILE A 105 -15.74 12.21 -8.33
C ILE A 105 -14.81 13.17 -7.62
N ASN A 106 -14.26 12.73 -6.52
CA ASN A 106 -13.23 13.42 -5.78
C ASN A 106 -12.07 12.43 -5.74
N ASN A 107 -10.92 12.79 -6.32
CA ASN A 107 -9.71 12.00 -6.14
C ASN A 107 -8.95 12.56 -4.93
N PRO A 108 -9.14 12.00 -3.72
CA PRO A 108 -8.40 12.46 -2.55
C PRO A 108 -6.97 11.92 -2.50
N LEU A 109 -6.60 10.94 -3.33
CA LEU A 109 -5.36 10.19 -3.14
C LEU A 109 -4.19 10.89 -3.81
N ASN A 110 -3.08 10.98 -3.07
CA ASN A 110 -1.80 11.39 -3.62
C ASN A 110 -0.80 10.30 -3.28
N VAL A 111 -0.33 9.60 -4.31
CA VAL A 111 0.65 8.52 -4.21
C VAL A 111 1.99 9.05 -4.69
N PHE A 112 2.95 9.12 -3.78
CA PHE A 112 4.31 9.52 -4.12
C PHE A 112 5.12 8.32 -4.57
N GLN A 113 5.79 8.44 -5.72
CA GLN A 113 6.71 7.42 -6.20
C GLN A 113 8.15 7.80 -5.84
N LEU A 114 8.80 7.00 -4.98
CA LEU A 114 10.18 7.19 -4.57
C LEU A 114 11.06 6.06 -5.12
N VAL A 115 11.58 6.27 -6.33
CA VAL A 115 12.34 5.27 -7.08
C VAL A 115 13.59 5.85 -7.72
N GLY A 116 14.57 4.99 -8.04
CA GLY A 116 15.80 5.38 -8.73
C GLY A 116 15.56 5.93 -10.15
N GLY A 117 16.60 6.49 -10.76
CA GLY A 117 16.55 7.05 -12.13
C GLY A 117 15.77 8.37 -12.26
N VAL A 118 15.48 9.00 -11.13
CA VAL A 118 14.99 10.39 -11.00
C VAL A 118 15.94 11.12 -10.05
N SER A 119 16.06 12.44 -10.15
CA SER A 119 16.93 13.25 -9.28
C SER A 119 16.61 13.04 -7.80
N ALA A 120 17.64 12.77 -6.99
CA ALA A 120 17.53 12.61 -5.54
C ALA A 120 17.09 13.89 -4.85
N ALA A 121 17.67 15.01 -5.29
CA ALA A 121 17.32 16.32 -4.78
C ALA A 121 15.85 16.65 -5.08
N ASP A 122 15.38 16.38 -6.31
CA ASP A 122 14.00 16.73 -6.70
C ASP A 122 12.99 15.88 -5.95
N GLN A 123 13.25 14.57 -5.79
CA GLN A 123 12.41 13.70 -4.99
C GLN A 123 12.42 14.10 -3.52
N ALA A 124 13.57 14.47 -2.95
CA ALA A 124 13.66 14.93 -1.57
C ALA A 124 12.85 16.22 -1.34
N VAL A 125 12.96 17.19 -2.26
CA VAL A 125 12.16 18.42 -2.21
C VAL A 125 10.69 18.09 -2.37
N ALA A 126 10.30 17.30 -3.38
CA ALA A 126 8.90 16.95 -3.58
C ALA A 126 8.33 16.25 -2.34
N LEU A 127 9.05 15.30 -1.78
CA LEU A 127 8.63 14.53 -0.62
C LEU A 127 8.47 15.39 0.66
N ALA A 128 9.33 16.40 0.84
CA ALA A 128 9.26 17.34 1.96
C ALA A 128 8.12 18.38 1.84
N TRP A 129 7.82 18.83 0.62
CA TRP A 129 6.89 19.95 0.39
C TRP A 129 5.48 19.51 -0.05
N CYS A 130 5.36 18.40 -0.77
CA CYS A 130 4.09 17.91 -1.27
C CYS A 130 3.39 17.03 -0.22
N GLN A 131 2.06 17.03 -0.28
CA GLN A 131 1.22 16.28 0.65
C GLN A 131 0.94 14.90 0.11
N HIS A 132 1.58 13.88 0.65
CA HIS A 132 1.41 12.50 0.21
C HIS A 132 0.60 11.71 1.21
N HIS A 133 -0.34 10.93 0.69
CA HIS A 133 -1.07 9.98 1.49
C HIS A 133 -0.28 8.69 1.53
N PHE A 134 0.09 8.15 0.36
CA PHE A 134 0.77 6.87 0.23
C PHE A 134 2.13 7.07 -0.42
N VAL A 135 3.09 6.23 -0.08
CA VAL A 135 4.41 6.18 -0.73
C VAL A 135 4.60 4.80 -1.34
N VAL A 136 4.94 4.76 -2.63
CA VAL A 136 5.37 3.54 -3.33
C VAL A 136 6.85 3.71 -3.66
N ALA A 137 7.70 2.81 -3.17
CA ALA A 137 9.14 2.97 -3.25
C ALA A 137 9.89 1.68 -3.58
N THR A 138 11.07 1.85 -4.15
CA THR A 138 12.09 0.79 -4.19
C THR A 138 12.95 0.84 -2.93
N PRO A 139 13.31 -0.31 -2.30
CA PRO A 139 14.04 -0.33 -1.02
C PRO A 139 15.28 0.56 -1.01
N GLY A 140 16.19 0.39 -1.97
CA GLY A 140 17.45 1.13 -1.99
C GLY A 140 17.29 2.64 -2.12
N ARG A 141 16.27 3.11 -2.87
CA ARG A 141 16.02 4.55 -2.98
C ARG A 141 15.47 5.15 -1.70
N LEU A 142 14.56 4.45 -1.04
CA LEU A 142 14.03 4.89 0.25
C LEU A 142 15.12 4.87 1.32
N ALA A 143 15.95 3.82 1.34
CA ALA A 143 17.08 3.71 2.25
C ALA A 143 18.13 4.82 2.03
N GLU A 144 18.50 5.10 0.77
CA GLU A 144 19.37 6.25 0.43
C GLU A 144 18.80 7.55 0.99
N HIS A 145 17.51 7.81 0.76
CA HIS A 145 16.85 9.03 1.23
C HIS A 145 16.85 9.13 2.76
N ILE A 146 16.59 8.02 3.46
CA ILE A 146 16.62 7.94 4.93
C ILE A 146 18.02 8.20 5.48
N ARG A 147 19.06 7.61 4.88
CA ARG A 147 20.46 7.82 5.30
C ARG A 147 20.89 9.28 5.13
N GLN A 148 20.41 9.96 4.09
CA GLN A 148 20.69 11.38 3.84
C GLN A 148 19.86 12.33 4.71
N SER A 149 18.68 11.90 5.17
CA SER A 149 17.72 12.73 5.91
C SER A 149 17.06 11.95 7.06
N SER A 150 17.80 11.73 8.15
CA SER A 150 17.32 10.95 9.30
C SER A 150 16.06 11.53 9.97
N GLY A 151 15.92 12.85 10.00
CA GLY A 151 14.70 13.51 10.52
C GLY A 151 13.46 13.26 9.67
N PHE A 152 13.63 13.10 8.35
CA PHE A 152 12.53 12.75 7.44
C PHE A 152 11.96 11.37 7.76
N ALA A 153 12.85 10.39 7.98
CA ALA A 153 12.48 9.01 8.24
C ALA A 153 11.59 8.87 9.48
N LEU A 154 12.00 9.48 10.59
CA LEU A 154 11.25 9.44 11.86
C LEU A 154 9.85 10.05 11.71
N HIS A 155 9.74 11.20 11.05
CA HIS A 155 8.45 11.87 10.88
C HIS A 155 7.52 11.12 9.93
N HIS A 156 8.01 10.66 8.79
CA HIS A 156 7.15 10.01 7.80
C HIS A 156 6.83 8.56 8.14
N LEU A 157 7.77 7.78 8.70
CA LEU A 157 7.51 6.39 9.04
C LEU A 157 6.62 6.25 10.28
N SER A 158 6.69 7.19 11.23
CA SER A 158 5.85 7.15 12.44
C SER A 158 4.34 7.25 12.17
N THR A 159 3.95 7.83 11.03
CA THR A 159 2.54 7.96 10.65
C THR A 159 2.02 6.76 9.87
N ILE A 160 2.90 5.92 9.30
CA ILE A 160 2.52 4.79 8.47
C ILE A 160 1.72 3.78 9.30
N LYS A 161 0.54 3.42 8.79
CA LYS A 161 -0.34 2.39 9.38
C LYS A 161 -0.33 1.08 8.62
N HIS A 162 0.11 1.12 7.36
CA HIS A 162 0.19 -0.05 6.49
C HIS A 162 1.55 -0.14 5.81
N LEU A 163 2.24 -1.26 5.99
CA LEU A 163 3.44 -1.63 5.26
C LEU A 163 3.12 -2.82 4.35
N VAL A 164 3.47 -2.70 3.07
CA VAL A 164 3.33 -3.78 2.08
C VAL A 164 4.71 -4.06 1.47
N LEU A 165 5.08 -5.34 1.41
CA LEU A 165 6.26 -5.84 0.71
C LEU A 165 5.79 -6.68 -0.48
N ASP A 166 5.77 -6.12 -1.69
CA ASP A 166 5.36 -6.84 -2.91
C ASP A 166 6.56 -7.53 -3.57
N GLU A 167 6.38 -8.78 -4.01
CA GLU A 167 7.48 -9.64 -4.52
C GLU A 167 8.67 -9.74 -3.54
N VAL A 168 8.35 -10.06 -2.27
CA VAL A 168 9.32 -10.16 -1.17
C VAL A 168 10.45 -11.16 -1.44
N ASP A 169 10.17 -12.23 -2.18
CA ASP A 169 11.16 -13.20 -2.63
C ASP A 169 12.28 -12.57 -3.47
N ARG A 170 11.93 -11.58 -4.32
CA ARG A 170 12.92 -10.81 -5.08
C ARG A 170 13.62 -9.76 -4.22
N MET A 171 12.92 -9.18 -3.24
CA MET A 171 13.51 -8.20 -2.33
C MET A 171 14.40 -8.83 -1.25
N LEU A 172 14.29 -10.13 -0.99
CA LEU A 172 15.18 -10.86 -0.06
C LEU A 172 16.52 -11.25 -0.70
N SER A 173 16.82 -10.77 -1.91
CA SER A 173 18.15 -10.92 -2.49
C SER A 173 19.21 -10.18 -1.65
N LEU A 174 20.47 -10.64 -1.72
CA LEU A 174 21.59 -10.01 -1.00
C LEU A 174 21.76 -8.52 -1.32
N GLU A 175 21.24 -8.04 -2.45
CA GLU A 175 21.35 -6.65 -2.89
C GLU A 175 20.46 -5.69 -2.07
N PHE A 176 19.36 -6.17 -1.50
CA PHE A 176 18.39 -5.33 -0.77
C PHE A 176 18.33 -5.61 0.74
N ALA A 177 19.05 -6.62 1.22
CA ALA A 177 18.99 -7.06 2.61
C ALA A 177 19.27 -5.92 3.61
N ASP A 178 20.41 -5.23 3.48
CA ASP A 178 20.80 -4.14 4.38
C ASP A 178 19.81 -2.97 4.36
N ASP A 179 19.23 -2.68 3.19
CA ASP A 179 18.28 -1.61 3.01
C ASP A 179 16.91 -1.98 3.59
N LEU A 180 16.44 -3.22 3.41
CA LEU A 180 15.23 -3.71 4.06
C LEU A 180 15.39 -3.75 5.58
N ASP A 181 16.52 -4.23 6.09
CA ASP A 181 16.79 -4.27 7.54
C ASP A 181 16.75 -2.86 8.13
N LEU A 182 17.37 -1.88 7.47
CA LEU A 182 17.27 -0.47 7.88
C LEU A 182 15.80 0.00 7.95
N LEU A 183 15.01 -0.30 6.92
CA LEU A 183 13.62 0.14 6.84
C LEU A 183 12.74 -0.52 7.91
N LEU A 184 12.88 -1.82 8.10
CA LEU A 184 12.08 -2.58 9.06
C LEU A 184 12.44 -2.22 10.50
N ASN A 185 13.70 -1.92 10.79
CA ASN A 185 14.12 -1.46 12.12
C ASN A 185 13.59 -0.06 12.47
N LEU A 186 13.32 0.78 11.48
CA LEU A 186 12.74 2.11 11.68
C LEU A 186 11.21 2.09 11.72
N TYR A 187 10.57 1.04 11.21
CA TYR A 187 9.13 0.91 11.20
C TYR A 187 8.62 0.36 12.54
N GLU A 188 7.97 1.22 13.31
CA GLU A 188 7.24 0.79 14.50
C GLU A 188 5.86 0.26 14.12
N ARG A 189 5.58 -1.00 14.44
CA ARG A 189 4.26 -1.61 14.21
C ARG A 189 3.19 -0.80 14.96
N PRO A 190 2.15 -0.31 14.28
CA PRO A 190 1.03 0.32 14.95
C PRO A 190 0.39 -0.66 15.94
N LEU A 191 0.37 -0.33 17.22
CA LEU A 191 -0.29 -1.15 18.23
C LEU A 191 -1.80 -1.19 17.91
N SER A 192 -2.32 -2.39 17.61
CA SER A 192 -3.76 -2.57 17.48
C SER A 192 -4.43 -2.30 18.82
N CYS A 193 -5.45 -1.46 18.85
CA CYS A 193 -6.20 -1.17 20.06
C CYS A 193 -6.96 -2.43 20.48
N GLY A 194 -6.40 -3.20 21.43
CA GLY A 194 -7.13 -4.25 22.15
C GLY A 194 -6.97 -5.71 21.69
N SER A 195 -5.99 -6.07 20.84
CA SER A 195 -5.70 -7.50 20.59
C SER A 195 -4.26 -7.90 20.82
N LYS A 196 -4.08 -8.94 21.66
CA LYS A 196 -2.88 -9.78 21.71
C LYS A 196 -2.45 -10.13 20.29
N ASP A 197 -1.14 -10.15 20.07
CA ASP A 197 -0.45 -10.52 18.85
C ASP A 197 -1.25 -11.51 17.98
N LYS A 198 -2.02 -10.98 17.03
CA LYS A 198 -2.72 -11.81 16.05
C LYS A 198 -1.64 -12.25 15.07
N GLY A 199 -1.21 -13.50 15.18
CA GLY A 199 -0.23 -14.08 14.27
C GLY A 199 -0.61 -13.85 12.80
N ALA A 200 0.40 -13.82 11.93
CA ALA A 200 0.18 -13.62 10.51
C ALA A 200 -0.79 -14.68 9.93
N THR A 201 -1.75 -14.23 9.13
CA THR A 201 -2.63 -15.12 8.37
C THR A 201 -1.89 -15.55 7.12
N PHE A 202 -1.52 -16.84 7.06
CA PHE A 202 -0.90 -17.45 5.90
C PHE A 202 -1.95 -17.81 4.86
N LEU A 203 -1.79 -17.28 3.65
CA LEU A 203 -2.65 -17.56 2.51
C LEU A 203 -1.80 -18.20 1.41
N GLU A 204 -1.92 -19.51 1.26
CA GLU A 204 -1.39 -20.26 0.12
C GLU A 204 -2.53 -20.58 -0.86
N LYS A 205 -2.26 -20.41 -2.15
CA LYS A 205 -3.16 -20.85 -3.24
C LYS A 205 -2.39 -21.60 -4.30
#